data_AF-A0A1H1I7N9-F1
#
_entry.id   AF-A0A1H1I7N9-F1
#
_cell.length_a   1.000
_cell.length_b   1.000
_cell.length_c   1.000
_cell.angle_alpha   90.00
_cell.angle_beta   90.00
_cell.angle_gamma   90.00
#
_symmetry.space_group_name_H-M   'P 1'
#
loop_
_entity.id
_entity.type
_entity.pdbx_description
1 polymer ?
#
loop_
_entity_poly.entity_id
_entity_poly.type
_entity_poly.pdbx_seq_one_letter_code
_entity_poly.pdbx_strand_id
1 'polypeptide(L)'
;MTAHLSDADRRRLARSGPIPLSTAEGMALFDAALAAEEPVLAPGRFDMAALREGAADGTLPPLLRGLVRGPRRSAGRGGDDGTPLARRLAVLGRRRA
;
A
#
# COMPACT_ATOMS: atom_id res chain seq x y z
N MET A 1 -19.60 18.40 -0.81
CA MET A 1 -18.32 18.52 -1.53
C MET A 1 -18.21 17.69 -2.81
N THR A 2 -19.03 16.68 -3.08
CA THR A 2 -18.90 15.85 -4.31
C THR A 2 -19.80 16.26 -5.48
N ALA A 3 -20.62 17.31 -5.30
CA ALA A 3 -21.59 17.76 -6.30
C ALA A 3 -20.98 18.23 -7.62
N HIS A 4 -19.70 18.64 -7.61
CA HIS A 4 -18.98 19.08 -8.81
C HIS A 4 -18.34 17.93 -9.61
N LEU A 5 -18.38 16.70 -9.10
CA LEU A 5 -17.75 15.56 -9.76
C LEU A 5 -18.59 15.10 -10.96
N SER A 6 -17.94 14.95 -12.12
CA SER A 6 -18.57 14.35 -13.30
C SER A 6 -18.97 12.89 -13.03
N ASP A 7 -19.85 12.32 -13.85
CA ASP A 7 -20.16 10.89 -13.78
C ASP A 7 -18.91 10.02 -13.96
N ALA A 8 -17.95 10.45 -14.77
CA ALA A 8 -16.68 9.74 -14.95
C ALA A 8 -15.84 9.76 -13.66
N ASP A 9 -15.80 10.89 -12.96
CA ASP A 9 -15.11 11.00 -11.67
C ASP A 9 -15.77 10.16 -10.60
N ARG A 10 -17.12 10.14 -10.56
CA ARG A 10 -17.88 9.27 -9.64
C ARG A 10 -17.67 7.79 -9.93
N ARG A 11 -17.65 7.37 -11.20
CA ARG A 11 -17.33 6.00 -11.59
C ARG A 11 -15.88 5.60 -11.32
N ARG A 12 -14.94 6.56 -11.38
CA ARG A 12 -13.54 6.33 -10.98
C ARG A 12 -13.44 6.15 -9.46
N LEU A 13 -14.14 6.99 -8.70
CA LEU A 13 -14.22 6.92 -7.24
C LEU A 13 -14.87 5.61 -6.78
N ALA A 14 -15.94 5.15 -7.44
CA ALA A 14 -16.61 3.90 -7.11
C ALA A 14 -15.76 2.64 -7.38
N ARG A 15 -14.88 2.65 -8.39
CA ARG A 15 -14.07 1.47 -8.77
C ARG A 15 -12.84 1.22 -7.90
N SER A 16 -12.36 2.23 -7.18
CA SER A 16 -11.04 2.16 -6.53
C SER A 16 -10.93 3.05 -5.29
N GLY A 17 -12.04 3.63 -4.85
CA GLY A 17 -12.03 4.76 -3.93
C GLY A 17 -12.70 4.51 -2.59
N PRO A 18 -12.82 5.57 -1.79
CA PRO A 18 -13.36 5.51 -0.45
C PRO A 18 -14.86 5.18 -0.45
N ILE A 19 -15.27 4.38 0.53
CA ILE A 19 -16.65 4.04 0.82
C ILE A 19 -17.34 5.31 1.36
N PRO A 20 -18.55 5.66 0.86
CA PRO A 20 -19.31 6.79 1.40
C PRO A 20 -19.48 6.68 2.91
N LEU A 21 -19.25 7.80 3.60
CA LEU A 21 -19.47 7.92 5.03
C LEU A 21 -20.84 8.57 5.28
N SER A 22 -21.58 8.02 6.23
CA SER A 22 -22.65 8.78 6.86
C SER A 22 -22.07 9.98 7.64
N THR A 23 -22.90 10.97 7.92
CA THR A 23 -22.49 12.13 8.73
C THR A 23 -21.99 11.69 10.11
N ALA A 24 -22.63 10.71 10.75
CA ALA A 24 -22.22 10.20 12.05
C ALA A 24 -20.82 9.55 12.01
N GLU A 25 -20.55 8.72 10.99
CA GLU A 25 -19.22 8.12 10.81
C GLU A 25 -18.15 9.18 10.50
N GLY A 26 -18.49 10.19 9.69
CA GLY A 26 -17.59 11.30 9.38
C GLY A 26 -17.19 12.08 10.64
N MET A 27 -18.15 12.38 11.51
CA MET A 27 -17.88 13.07 12.78
C MET A 27 -17.04 12.22 13.73
N ALA A 28 -17.36 10.93 13.88
CA ALA A 28 -16.57 10.03 14.72
C ALA A 28 -15.11 9.91 14.25
N LEU A 29 -14.87 9.86 12.93
CA LEU A 29 -13.53 9.84 12.36
C LEU A 29 -12.79 11.17 12.54
N PHE A 30 -13.51 12.28 12.50
CA PHE A 30 -12.93 13.60 12.75
C PHE A 30 -12.47 13.72 14.21
N ASP A 31 -13.30 13.34 15.17
CA ASP A 31 -12.95 13.34 16.60
C ASP A 31 -11.76 12.41 16.87
N ALA A 32 -11.73 11.23 16.24
CA ALA A 32 -10.60 10.30 16.33
C ALA A 32 -9.30 10.89 15.77
N ALA A 33 -9.38 11.65 14.68
CA ALA A 33 -8.21 12.31 14.09
C ALA A 33 -7.67 13.44 14.99
N LEU A 34 -8.54 14.14 15.73
CA LEU A 34 -8.12 15.15 16.71
C LEU A 34 -7.42 14.54 17.93
N ALA A 35 -7.71 13.28 18.26
CA ALA A 35 -7.10 12.56 19.37
C ALA A 35 -5.77 11.89 19.00
N ALA A 36 -5.43 11.82 17.71
CA ALA A 36 -4.20 11.20 17.23
C ALA A 36 -3.00 12.16 17.34
N GLU A 37 -1.79 11.61 17.41
CA GLU A 37 -0.56 12.39 17.53
C GLU A 37 -0.08 12.94 16.18
N GLU A 38 -0.48 12.32 15.08
CA GLU A 38 -0.06 12.72 13.74
C GLU A 38 -0.66 14.08 13.32
N PRO A 39 0.18 15.03 12.87
CA PRO A 39 -0.27 16.39 12.57
C PRO A 39 -1.11 16.50 11.29
N VAL A 40 -1.07 15.49 10.40
CA VAL A 40 -1.79 15.48 9.12
C VAL A 40 -2.36 14.09 8.88
N LEU A 41 -3.68 13.97 8.91
CA LEU A 41 -4.42 12.73 8.70
C LEU A 41 -5.50 12.90 7.64
N ALA A 42 -5.78 11.82 6.91
CA ALA A 42 -6.88 11.72 5.97
C ALA A 42 -7.74 10.48 6.31
N PRO A 43 -8.57 10.54 7.37
CA PRO A 43 -9.36 9.40 7.80
C PRO A 43 -10.47 9.11 6.78
N GLY A 44 -10.68 7.83 6.50
CA GLY A 44 -11.68 7.40 5.54
C GLY A 44 -11.86 5.88 5.53
N ARG A 45 -12.97 5.43 4.98
CA ARG A 45 -13.25 4.01 4.76
C ARG A 45 -12.86 3.62 3.35
N PHE A 46 -12.21 2.47 3.19
CA PHE A 46 -11.82 1.94 1.90
C PHE A 46 -12.26 0.48 1.79
N ASP A 47 -12.68 0.08 0.59
CA ASP A 47 -12.89 -1.33 0.28
C ASP A 47 -11.53 -2.00 0.03
N MET A 48 -10.99 -2.63 1.07
CA MET A 48 -9.68 -3.28 0.99
C MET A 48 -9.67 -4.49 0.04
N ALA A 49 -10.82 -5.12 -0.26
CA ALA A 49 -10.88 -6.20 -1.23
C ALA A 49 -10.73 -5.63 -2.64
N ALA A 50 -11.53 -4.63 -3.00
CA ALA A 50 -11.44 -3.94 -4.29
C ALA A 50 -10.06 -3.30 -4.52
N LEU A 51 -9.42 -2.73 -3.49
CA LEU A 51 -8.07 -2.20 -3.62
C LEU A 51 -7.04 -3.30 -3.94
N ARG A 52 -7.17 -4.49 -3.34
CA ARG A 52 -6.27 -5.63 -3.62
C ARG A 52 -6.48 -6.19 -5.02
N GLU A 53 -7.73 -6.29 -5.47
CA GLU A 53 -8.06 -6.71 -6.84
C GLU A 53 -7.47 -5.71 -7.85
N GLY A 54 -7.73 -4.42 -7.68
CA GLY A 54 -7.15 -3.39 -8.55
C GLY A 54 -5.62 -3.35 -8.51
N ALA A 55 -4.99 -3.77 -7.41
CA ALA A 55 -3.54 -3.91 -7.33
C ALA A 55 -3.02 -5.11 -8.13
N ALA A 56 -3.71 -6.24 -8.08
CA ALA A 56 -3.40 -7.43 -8.86
C ALA A 56 -3.54 -7.17 -10.37
N ASP A 57 -4.57 -6.41 -10.75
CA ASP A 57 -4.85 -6.05 -12.14
C ASP A 57 -3.98 -4.88 -12.65
N GLY A 58 -3.14 -4.29 -11.79
CA GLY A 58 -2.29 -3.14 -12.14
C GLY A 58 -3.06 -1.83 -12.35
N THR A 59 -4.37 -1.80 -12.09
CA THR A 59 -5.26 -0.66 -12.29
C THR A 59 -5.34 0.28 -11.09
N LEU A 60 -4.70 -0.05 -9.97
CA LEU A 60 -4.74 0.76 -8.75
C LEU A 60 -4.01 2.11 -8.93
N PRO A 61 -4.67 3.25 -8.62
CA PRO A 61 -4.03 4.57 -8.68
C PRO A 61 -2.74 4.63 -7.86
N PRO A 62 -1.66 5.29 -8.34
CA PRO A 62 -0.35 5.29 -7.68
C PRO A 62 -0.39 5.70 -6.21
N LEU A 63 -1.20 6.70 -5.86
CA LEU A 63 -1.35 7.19 -4.48
C LEU A 63 -1.93 6.14 -3.52
N LEU A 64 -2.70 5.18 -4.01
CA LEU A 64 -3.37 4.16 -3.18
C LEU A 64 -2.57 2.86 -3.06
N ARG A 65 -1.46 2.71 -3.81
CA ARG A 65 -0.63 1.49 -3.77
C ARG A 65 -0.02 1.23 -2.39
N GLY A 66 0.20 2.27 -1.59
CA GLY A 66 0.70 2.14 -0.21
C GLY A 66 -0.30 1.50 0.76
N LEU A 67 -1.61 1.49 0.43
CA LEU A 67 -2.65 0.93 1.29
C LEU A 67 -2.75 -0.60 1.17
N VAL A 68 -2.24 -1.17 0.09
CA VAL A 68 -2.25 -2.62 -0.15
C VAL A 68 -0.85 -3.18 0.07
N ARG A 69 -0.77 -4.30 0.79
CA ARG A 69 0.50 -5.00 0.98
C ARG A 69 0.85 -5.72 -0.32
N GLY A 70 1.87 -5.26 -1.02
CA GLY A 70 2.42 -5.99 -2.17
C GLY A 70 2.97 -7.36 -1.76
N PRO A 71 3.06 -8.32 -2.69
CA PRO A 71 3.69 -9.60 -2.40
C PRO A 71 5.11 -9.35 -1.91
N ARG A 72 5.40 -9.79 -0.68
CA ARG A 72 6.77 -9.75 -0.15
C ARG A 72 7.61 -10.63 -1.09
N ARG A 73 8.64 -10.05 -1.72
CA ARG A 73 9.69 -10.88 -2.34
C ARG A 73 10.33 -11.68 -1.21
N SER A 74 9.87 -12.91 -1.02
CA SER A 74 10.61 -13.90 -0.26
C SER A 74 11.90 -14.10 -1.05
N ALA A 75 13.05 -13.78 -0.44
CA ALA A 75 14.30 -14.27 -0.95
C ALA A 75 14.17 -15.80 -0.88
N GLY A 76 13.98 -16.44 -2.04
CA GLY A 76 13.99 -17.89 -2.10
C GLY A 76 15.26 -18.35 -1.38
N ARG A 77 15.13 -19.35 -0.49
CA ARG A 77 16.31 -20.07 -0.01
C ARG A 77 16.95 -20.68 -1.24
N GLY A 78 17.84 -19.91 -1.89
CA GLY A 78 18.71 -20.43 -2.91
C GLY A 78 19.45 -21.59 -2.27
N GLY A 79 19.38 -22.75 -2.92
CA GLY A 79 20.21 -23.88 -2.55
C GLY A 79 21.65 -23.43 -2.36
N ASP A 80 22.33 -24.09 -1.43
CA ASP A 80 23.61 -23.79 -0.78
C ASP A 80 24.82 -23.55 -1.72
N ASP A 81 24.59 -23.39 -3.02
CA ASP A 81 25.56 -22.90 -3.98
C ASP A 81 25.59 -21.37 -3.98
N GLY A 82 26.23 -20.81 -2.95
CA GLY A 82 26.44 -19.39 -2.79
C GLY A 82 26.78 -18.67 -4.11
N THR A 83 26.28 -17.44 -4.26
CA THR A 83 26.43 -16.66 -5.49
C THR A 83 27.90 -16.61 -5.96
N PRO A 84 28.18 -16.47 -7.27
CA PRO A 84 29.55 -16.38 -7.78
C PRO A 84 30.39 -15.29 -7.08
N LEU A 85 29.73 -14.22 -6.61
CA LEU A 85 30.34 -13.17 -5.81
C LEU A 85 30.71 -13.64 -4.39
N ALA A 86 29.83 -14.37 -3.71
CA ALA A 86 30.11 -14.94 -2.39
C ALA A 86 31.30 -15.91 -2.42
N ARG A 87 31.42 -16.74 -3.47
CA ARG A 87 32.59 -17.62 -3.67
C ARG A 87 33.89 -16.83 -3.85
N ARG A 88 33.86 -15.73 -4.61
CA ARG A 88 35.04 -14.87 -4.80
C ARG A 88 35.50 -14.20 -3.50
N LEU A 89 34.56 -13.75 -2.67
CA LEU A 89 34.88 -13.11 -1.38
C LEU A 89 35.40 -14.11 -0.34
N ALA A 90 34.86 -15.34 -0.30
CA ALA A 90 35.33 -16.40 0.60
C ALA A 90 36.81 -16.77 0.38
N VAL A 91 37.31 -16.65 -0.85
CA VAL A 91 38.73 -16.91 -1.17
C VAL A 91 39.64 -15.77 -0.67
N LEU A 92 39.15 -14.54 -0.65
CA LEU A 92 39.90 -13.37 -0.16
C LEU A 92 39.96 -13.31 1.37
N GLY A 93 38.90 -13.75 2.05
CA GLY A 93 38.87 -13.85 3.52
C GLY A 93 39.88 -14.86 4.09
N ARG A 94 40.30 -15.86 3.30
CA ARG A 94 41.30 -16.86 3.70
C ARG A 94 42.76 -16.42 3.55
N ARG A 95 43.02 -15.23 2.97
CA ARG A 95 44.39 -14.69 2.78
C ARG A 95 44.81 -13.66 3.83
N ARG A 96 44.04 -13.51 4.92
CA ARG A 96 44.30 -12.55 6.00
C ARG A 96 44.43 -13.27 7.36
N ALA A 97 45.30 -14.27 7.42
CA ALA A 97 45.81 -14.88 8.65
C ALA A 97 47.33 -14.95 8.55
#